data_AF-A0A419W8B5-F1
#
_entry.id   AF-A0A419W8B5-F1
#
_cell.length_a   1.000
_cell.length_b   1.000
_cell.length_c   1.000
_cell.angle_alpha   90.00
_cell.angle_beta   90.00
_cell.angle_gamma   90.00
#
_symmetry.space_group_name_H-M   'P 1'
#
loop_
_entity.id
_entity.type
_entity.pdbx_description
1 polymer ?
#
loop_
_entity_poly.entity_id
_entity_poly.type
_entity_poly.pdbx_seq_one_letter_code
_entity_poly.pdbx_strand_id
1 'polypeptide(L)'
;MNYTTMIPKIIHQTWKDEQIPGEWIPYVDKVKRLNSGWTYKLWTDEAMQKFVEDEFPDFLERYLGFSRNVMRADAFRYLIMYKIGGVYLDLDYEVLKPFDFKDYRVVLPHNRQI
;
A
#
# COMPACT_ATOMS: atom_id res chain seq x y z
N MET A 1 -2.48 22.99 18.75
CA MET A 1 -3.22 22.32 17.66
C MET A 1 -3.29 20.83 17.98
N ASN A 2 -4.49 20.26 18.10
CA ASN A 2 -4.66 18.82 18.33
C ASN A 2 -4.41 18.08 17.01
N TYR A 3 -3.20 17.57 16.80
CA TYR A 3 -2.89 16.71 15.67
C TYR A 3 -3.32 15.27 16.00
N THR A 4 -4.61 14.98 15.99
CA THR A 4 -5.10 13.60 15.92
C THR A 4 -5.18 13.18 14.46
N THR A 5 -4.03 13.06 13.79
CA THR A 5 -3.98 12.43 12.46
C THR A 5 -4.08 10.92 12.66
N MET A 6 -5.32 10.44 12.77
CA MET A 6 -5.64 9.02 12.72
C MET A 6 -5.14 8.42 11.40
N ILE A 7 -4.77 7.14 11.41
CA ILE A 7 -4.41 6.44 10.17
C ILE A 7 -5.59 6.53 9.19
N PRO A 8 -5.39 7.09 7.97
CA PRO A 8 -6.43 7.17 6.95
C PRO A 8 -7.02 5.79 6.63
N LYS A 9 -8.33 5.73 6.41
CA LYS A 9 -9.03 4.48 6.06
C LYS A 9 -8.86 4.10 4.59
N ILE A 10 -7.61 3.99 4.15
CA ILE A 10 -7.23 3.64 2.79
C ILE A 10 -6.31 2.42 2.83
N ILE A 11 -6.63 1.43 2.00
CA ILE A 11 -5.87 0.21 1.81
C ILE A 11 -5.18 0.28 0.46
N HIS A 12 -3.86 0.09 0.46
CA HIS A 12 -3.02 0.11 -0.72
C HIS A 12 -2.42 -1.27 -0.95
N GLN A 13 -2.61 -1.80 -2.15
CA GLN A 13 -1.88 -2.96 -2.66
C GLN A 13 -1.28 -2.60 -4.02
N THR A 14 -0.18 -3.22 -4.40
CA THR A 14 0.48 -2.99 -5.69
C THR A 14 0.47 -4.25 -6.53
N TRP A 15 0.30 -4.10 -7.83
CA TRP A 15 0.47 -5.17 -8.81
C TRP A 15 0.97 -4.61 -10.14
N LYS A 16 1.38 -5.48 -11.06
CA LYS A 16 1.86 -5.05 -12.38
C LYS A 16 0.78 -4.27 -13.15
N ASP A 17 -0.45 -4.77 -13.13
CA ASP A 17 -1.61 -4.30 -13.87
C ASP A 17 -2.91 -4.61 -13.10
N GLU A 18 -4.07 -4.46 -13.73
CA GLU A 18 -5.37 -4.78 -13.11
C GLU A 18 -5.68 -6.30 -13.10
N GLN A 19 -4.86 -7.12 -13.76
CA GLN A 19 -5.04 -8.57 -13.88
C GLN A 19 -4.26 -9.30 -12.78
N ILE A 20 -4.87 -9.35 -11.60
CA ILE A 20 -4.36 -10.09 -10.44
C ILE A 20 -4.47 -11.61 -10.70
N PRO A 21 -3.40 -12.40 -10.47
CA PRO A 21 -3.45 -13.86 -10.51
C PRO A 21 -4.57 -14.45 -9.64
N GLY A 22 -5.22 -15.47 -10.19
CA GLY A 22 -6.42 -16.06 -9.60
C GLY A 22 -6.20 -16.58 -8.17
N GLU A 23 -4.99 -17.05 -7.87
CA GLU A 23 -4.61 -17.52 -6.55
C GLU A 23 -4.63 -16.43 -5.46
N TRP A 24 -4.55 -15.14 -5.82
CA TRP A 24 -4.53 -14.05 -4.84
C TRP A 24 -5.84 -13.28 -4.75
N ILE A 25 -6.75 -13.45 -5.73
CA ILE A 25 -8.10 -12.86 -5.69
C ILE A 25 -8.81 -13.16 -4.35
N PRO A 26 -8.78 -14.39 -3.79
CA PRO A 26 -9.41 -14.67 -2.50
C PRO A 26 -8.85 -13.84 -1.34
N TYR A 27 -7.54 -13.53 -1.33
CA TYR A 27 -6.92 -12.72 -0.29
C TYR A 27 -7.34 -11.25 -0.42
N VAL A 28 -7.29 -10.70 -1.63
CA VAL A 28 -7.74 -9.34 -1.94
C VAL A 28 -9.21 -9.14 -1.57
N ASP A 29 -10.08 -10.07 -1.96
CA ASP A 29 -11.51 -10.00 -1.66
C ASP A 29 -11.77 -10.13 -0.16
N LYS A 30 -10.98 -10.94 0.56
CA LYS A 30 -11.06 -11.02 2.01
C LYS A 30 -10.67 -9.69 2.68
N VAL A 31 -9.62 -9.03 2.21
CA VAL A 31 -9.21 -7.69 2.68
C VAL A 31 -10.33 -6.68 2.49
N LYS A 32 -10.90 -6.59 1.28
CA LYS A 32 -12.02 -5.67 0.97
C LYS A 32 -13.26 -5.97 1.81
N ARG A 33 -13.63 -7.25 1.94
CA ARG A 33 -14.82 -7.68 2.69
C ARG A 33 -14.70 -7.37 4.18
N LEU A 34 -13.55 -7.68 4.80
CA LEU A 34 -13.31 -7.40 6.22
C LEU A 34 -13.24 -5.89 6.51
N ASN A 35 -12.89 -5.08 5.52
CA ASN A 35 -12.71 -3.64 5.65
C ASN A 35 -13.66 -2.86 4.73
N SER A 36 -14.94 -3.25 4.66
CA SER A 36 -15.92 -2.67 3.72
C SER A 36 -16.14 -1.16 3.85
N GLY A 37 -15.82 -0.57 5.01
CA GLY A 37 -15.84 0.88 5.24
C GLY A 37 -14.54 1.61 4.89
N TRP A 38 -13.57 0.93 4.29
CA TRP A 38 -12.29 1.48 3.85
C TRP A 38 -12.24 1.66 2.34
N THR A 39 -11.52 2.68 1.88
CA THR A 39 -11.21 2.83 0.45
C THR A 39 -10.13 1.83 0.06
N TYR A 40 -10.37 1.04 -0.98
CA TYR A 40 -9.37 0.14 -1.55
C TYR A 40 -8.73 0.77 -2.80
N LYS A 41 -7.40 0.72 -2.90
CA LYS A 41 -6.66 1.16 -4.08
C LYS A 41 -5.62 0.12 -4.49
N LEU A 42 -5.77 -0.42 -5.69
CA LEU A 42 -4.73 -1.15 -6.39
C LEU A 42 -3.87 -0.14 -7.15
N TRP A 43 -2.56 -0.23 -7.00
CA TRP A 43 -1.59 0.56 -7.75
C TRP A 43 -0.90 -0.32 -8.78
N THR A 44 -1.18 -0.07 -10.05
CA THR A 44 -0.47 -0.69 -11.18
C THR A 44 0.92 -0.09 -11.33
N ASP A 45 1.82 -0.74 -12.08
CA ASP A 45 3.14 -0.18 -12.39
C ASP A 45 3.03 1.23 -13.01
N GLU A 46 2.08 1.41 -13.93
CA GLU A 46 1.78 2.70 -14.55
C GLU A 46 1.27 3.73 -13.54
N ALA A 47 0.32 3.36 -12.67
CA ALA A 47 -0.23 4.26 -11.66
C ALA A 47 0.81 4.65 -10.62
N MET A 48 1.72 3.75 -10.26
CA MET A 48 2.84 4.05 -9.37
C MET A 48 3.80 5.06 -9.99
N GLN A 49 4.21 4.83 -11.25
CA GLN A 49 5.09 5.76 -11.95
C GLN A 49 4.47 7.14 -12.06
N LYS A 50 3.20 7.22 -12.49
CA LYS A 50 2.49 8.50 -12.61
C LYS A 50 2.42 9.23 -11.26
N PHE A 51 2.15 8.51 -10.17
CA PHE A 51 2.14 9.11 -8.84
C PHE A 51 3.51 9.65 -8.44
N VAL A 52 4.60 8.95 -8.76
CA VAL A 52 5.96 9.45 -8.48
C VAL A 52 6.30 10.67 -9.33
N GLU A 53 5.90 10.67 -10.60
CA GLU A 53 6.06 11.83 -11.49
C GLU A 53 5.32 13.07 -10.97
N ASP A 54 4.06 12.90 -10.54
CA ASP A 54 3.20 13.98 -10.08
C ASP A 54 3.61 14.50 -8.68
N GLU A 55 3.99 13.61 -7.76
CA GLU A 55 4.16 13.95 -6.33
C GLU A 55 5.62 14.04 -5.88
N PHE A 56 6.55 13.44 -6.63
CA PHE A 56 7.97 13.36 -6.30
C PHE A 56 8.86 13.53 -7.55
N PRO A 57 8.72 14.62 -8.32
CA PRO A 57 9.42 14.80 -9.60
C PRO A 57 10.95 14.72 -9.44
N ASP A 58 11.50 15.24 -8.34
CA ASP A 58 12.94 15.19 -8.04
C ASP A 58 13.47 13.76 -7.76
N PHE A 59 12.59 12.81 -7.46
CA PHE A 59 12.92 11.41 -7.22
C PHE A 59 12.67 10.52 -8.44
N LEU A 60 11.99 11.02 -9.47
CA LEU A 60 11.53 10.23 -10.61
C LEU A 60 12.68 9.53 -11.34
N GLU A 61 13.79 10.23 -11.59
CA GLU A 61 14.96 9.64 -12.26
C GLU A 61 15.50 8.42 -11.49
N ARG A 62 15.63 8.54 -10.17
CA ARG A 62 16.08 7.43 -9.31
C ARG A 62 15.07 6.30 -9.28
N TYR A 63 13.79 6.62 -9.21
CA TYR A 63 12.70 5.63 -9.22
C TYR A 63 12.68 4.79 -10.50
N LEU A 64 12.84 5.44 -11.66
CA LEU A 64 12.94 4.77 -12.96
C LEU A 64 14.26 3.99 -13.10
N GLY A 65 15.34 4.43 -12.44
CA GLY A 65 16.64 3.76 -12.42
C GLY A 65 16.68 2.42 -11.69
N PHE A 66 15.63 2.02 -10.96
CA PHE A 66 15.57 0.69 -10.35
C PHE A 66 15.45 -0.41 -11.42
N SER A 67 16.29 -1.44 -11.33
CA SER A 67 16.38 -2.50 -12.34
C SER A 67 15.19 -3.47 -12.32
N ARG A 68 14.41 -3.52 -11.24
CA ARG A 68 13.31 -4.47 -11.06
C ARG A 68 12.05 -3.77 -10.54
N ASN A 69 10.88 -4.18 -11.03
CA ASN A 69 9.58 -3.68 -10.55
C ASN A 69 9.39 -3.87 -9.03
N VAL A 70 9.89 -4.97 -8.47
CA VAL A 70 9.79 -5.20 -7.02
C VAL A 70 10.51 -4.10 -6.21
N MET A 71 11.65 -3.60 -6.70
CA MET A 71 12.36 -2.50 -6.05
C MET A 71 11.59 -1.17 -6.16
N ARG A 72 10.90 -0.96 -7.29
CA ARG A 72 9.97 0.16 -7.44
C ARG A 72 8.81 0.07 -6.45
N ALA A 73 8.20 -1.11 -6.28
CA ALA A 73 7.14 -1.32 -5.28
C ALA A 73 7.66 -1.13 -3.84
N ASP A 74 8.86 -1.62 -3.53
CA ASP A 74 9.53 -1.42 -2.24
C ASP A 74 9.80 0.06 -1.93
N ALA A 75 10.21 0.85 -2.92
CA ALA A 75 10.35 2.30 -2.74
C ALA A 75 8.98 2.98 -2.62
N PHE A 76 8.05 2.60 -3.50
CA PHE A 76 6.71 3.19 -3.61
C PHE A 76 5.93 3.12 -2.30
N ARG A 77 5.99 2.00 -1.56
CA ARG A 77 5.27 1.87 -0.28
C ARG A 77 5.62 3.00 0.70
N TYR A 78 6.89 3.43 0.74
CA TYR A 78 7.29 4.54 1.62
C TYR A 78 6.78 5.88 1.10
N LEU A 79 6.80 6.09 -0.22
CA LEU A 79 6.32 7.32 -0.86
C LEU A 79 4.82 7.52 -0.62
N ILE A 80 4.00 6.49 -0.79
CA ILE A 80 2.55 6.58 -0.52
C ILE A 80 2.26 6.73 0.97
N MET A 81 3.00 6.05 1.86
CA MET A 81 2.80 6.20 3.31
C MET A 81 3.18 7.61 3.76
N TYR A 82 4.21 8.21 3.17
CA TYR A 82 4.61 9.59 3.44
C TYR A 82 3.59 10.61 2.93
N LYS A 83 3.10 10.45 1.69
CA LYS A 83 2.22 11.44 1.06
C LYS A 83 0.75 11.31 1.47
N ILE A 84 0.24 10.09 1.53
CA ILE A 84 -1.19 9.78 1.73
C ILE A 84 -1.44 9.18 3.11
N GLY A 85 -0.56 8.28 3.58
CA GLY A 85 -0.81 7.44 4.74
C GLY A 85 -1.72 6.26 4.41
N GLY A 86 -2.34 5.67 5.43
CA GLY A 86 -3.21 4.50 5.30
C GLY A 86 -2.49 3.20 5.65
N VAL A 87 -2.89 2.10 5.00
CA VAL A 87 -2.30 0.78 5.19
C VAL A 87 -1.79 0.27 3.86
N TYR A 88 -0.53 -0.16 3.84
CA TYR A 88 0.02 -0.95 2.75
C TYR A 88 0.18 -2.41 3.18
N LEU A 89 -0.17 -3.34 2.30
CA LEU A 89 0.11 -4.77 2.43
C LEU A 89 0.25 -5.41 1.04
N ASP A 90 1.02 -6.49 0.93
CA ASP A 90 1.17 -7.21 -0.34
C ASP A 90 -0.11 -8.00 -0.68
N LEU A 91 -0.26 -8.40 -1.95
CA LEU A 91 -1.45 -9.11 -2.45
C LEU A 91 -1.64 -10.50 -1.84
N ASP A 92 -0.55 -11.14 -1.45
CA ASP A 92 -0.50 -12.51 -0.93
C ASP A 92 -0.69 -12.59 0.60
N TYR A 93 -1.02 -11.47 1.26
CA TYR A 93 -1.33 -11.44 2.68
C TYR A 93 -2.75 -11.94 2.97
N GLU A 94 -2.86 -12.97 3.80
CA GLU A 94 -4.13 -13.33 4.39
C GLU A 94 -4.44 -12.47 5.63
N VAL A 95 -5.41 -11.56 5.50
CA VAL A 95 -5.94 -10.81 6.64
C VAL A 95 -6.96 -11.64 7.42
N LEU A 96 -6.72 -11.80 8.72
CA LEU A 96 -7.55 -12.64 9.60
C LEU A 96 -8.64 -11.86 10.34
N LYS A 97 -8.47 -10.55 10.52
CA LYS A 97 -9.37 -9.67 11.27
C LYS A 97 -9.47 -8.31 10.57
N PRO A 98 -10.59 -7.58 10.72
CA PRO A 98 -10.68 -6.21 10.23
C PRO A 98 -9.58 -5.34 10.84
N PHE A 99 -9.16 -4.31 10.11
CA PHE A 99 -8.21 -3.33 10.61
C PHE A 99 -8.87 -2.42 11.64
N ASP A 100 -8.30 -2.41 12.84
CA ASP A 100 -8.63 -1.50 13.93
C ASP A 100 -7.33 -1.01 14.57
N PHE A 101 -6.90 0.19 14.17
CA PHE A 101 -5.68 0.81 14.69
C PHE A 101 -5.95 1.79 15.83
N LYS A 102 -7.20 1.90 16.32
CA LYS A 102 -7.54 2.83 17.41
C LYS A 102 -6.92 4.21 17.17
N ASP A 103 -6.30 4.79 18.20
CA ASP A 103 -5.65 6.10 18.16
C ASP A 103 -4.15 6.04 17.84
N TYR A 104 -3.66 4.91 17.30
CA TYR A 104 -2.26 4.82 16.87
C TYR A 104 -2.01 5.73 15.65
N ARG A 105 -0.86 6.40 15.66
CA ARG A 105 -0.39 7.22 14.52
C ARG A 105 0.47 6.43 13.53
N VAL A 106 1.13 5.39 14.01
CA VAL A 106 2.01 4.51 13.23
C VAL A 106 1.83 3.10 13.76
N VAL A 107 1.64 2.15 12.84
CA VAL A 107 1.63 0.71 13.13
C VAL A 107 2.60 0.06 12.16
N LEU A 108 3.57 -0.68 12.71
CA LEU A 108 4.57 -1.41 11.94
C LEU A 108 4.37 -2.91 12.11
N PRO A 109 4.61 -3.73 11.07
CA PRO A 109 4.58 -5.17 11.21
C PRO A 109 5.69 -5.62 12.17
N HIS A 110 5.33 -6.49 13.11
CA HIS A 110 6.29 -7.17 13.96
C HIS A 110 6.53 -8.57 13.39
N ASN A 111 7.66 -8.75 12.70
CA ASN A 111 8.09 -10.07 12.27
C ASN A 111 8.40 -10.92 13.51
N ARG A 112 7.83 -12.12 13.60
CA ARG A 112 8.29 -13.08 14.61
C ARG A 112 9.75 -13.37 14.32
N GLN A 113 10.61 -13.23 15.33
CA GLN A 113 11.95 -13.80 15.27
C GLN A 113 11.77 -15.30 15.04
N ILE A 114 12.26 -15.78 13.90
CA ILE A 114 12.42 -17.20 13.61
C ILE A 114 13.68 -17.65 14.33
#